data_AF-A0A7V2SU53-F1
#
_entry.id   AF-A0A7V2SU53-F1
#
_cell.length_a   1.000
_cell.length_b   1.000
_cell.length_c   1.000
_cell.angle_alpha   90.00
_cell.angle_beta   90.00
_cell.angle_gamma   90.00
#
_symmetry.space_group_name_H-M   'P 1'
#
loop_
_entity.id
_entity.type
_entity.pdbx_description
1 polymer ?
#
loop_
_entity_poly.entity_id
_entity_poly.type
_entity_poly.pdbx_seq_one_letter_code
_entity_poly.pdbx_strand_id
1 'polypeptide(L)'
;MNKRQKLLLKWSLAFLGSVLLLLGMIYFTELGKKDPAALNDDGSVEGLTSVLQRQADSTMQTFQFREVAKQAGLNFKHFPAQRQSLLPEDMGSGMAWGDFDNDGLVDLFLVNFKGNINDKNANGQHALFKNQGDGTFVNVTKKVGLDKSSYGMAAAWGDFDNDNDLDLYISNYGANQLYRNDGKKGFVDISAKAGVDNTGFGAGVTWGDFNRDGLIDLYVCNYVKFINDEHQNQ
;
A
#
# COMPACT_ATOMS: atom_id res chain seq x y z
N MET A 1 -57.23 -11.95 37.92
CA MET A 1 -56.33 -10.81 37.62
C MET A 1 -57.15 -9.64 37.09
N ASN A 2 -57.12 -8.49 37.78
CA ASN A 2 -57.93 -7.32 37.43
C ASN A 2 -57.34 -6.53 36.23
N LYS A 3 -58.12 -5.60 35.64
CA LYS A 3 -57.70 -4.83 34.45
C LYS A 3 -56.36 -4.10 34.65
N ARG A 4 -56.09 -3.57 35.86
CA ARG A 4 -54.82 -2.92 36.20
C ARG A 4 -53.63 -3.89 36.23
N GLN A 5 -53.82 -5.08 36.80
CA GLN A 5 -52.78 -6.13 36.83
C GLN A 5 -52.45 -6.65 35.43
N LYS A 6 -53.44 -6.80 34.54
CA LYS A 6 -53.21 -7.14 33.12
C LYS A 6 -52.44 -6.04 32.37
N LEU A 7 -52.70 -4.78 32.69
CA LEU A 7 -51.98 -3.66 32.10
C LEU A 7 -50.53 -3.60 32.60
N LEU A 8 -50.31 -3.75 33.91
CA LEU A 8 -48.99 -3.79 34.51
C LEU A 8 -48.15 -4.95 33.97
N LEU A 9 -48.74 -6.15 33.82
CA LEU A 9 -48.04 -7.31 33.25
C LEU A 9 -47.64 -7.08 31.77
N LYS A 10 -48.51 -6.43 30.99
CA LYS A 10 -48.19 -6.06 29.60
C LYS A 10 -47.05 -5.05 29.52
N TRP A 11 -47.05 -4.02 30.38
CA TRP A 11 -45.97 -3.04 30.41
C TRP A 11 -44.65 -3.63 30.94
N SER A 12 -44.68 -4.55 31.92
CA SER A 12 -43.46 -5.22 32.39
C SER A 12 -42.87 -6.14 31.31
N LEU A 13 -43.70 -6.84 30.54
CA LEU A 13 -43.24 -7.67 29.42
C LEU A 13 -42.67 -6.81 28.28
N ALA A 14 -43.30 -5.67 27.97
CA ALA A 14 -42.77 -4.72 26.99
C ALA A 14 -41.42 -4.13 27.43
N PHE A 15 -41.29 -3.77 28.72
CA PHE A 15 -40.03 -3.26 29.28
C PHE A 15 -38.92 -4.32 29.24
N LEU A 16 -39.20 -5.56 29.64
CA LEU A 16 -38.27 -6.68 29.52
C LEU A 16 -37.82 -6.93 28.07
N GLY A 17 -38.76 -6.86 27.11
CA GLY A 17 -38.44 -6.95 25.69
C GLY A 17 -37.50 -5.85 25.19
N SER A 18 -37.73 -4.59 25.61
CA SER A 18 -36.83 -3.48 25.25
C SER A 18 -35.44 -3.59 25.87
N VAL A 19 -35.32 -4.09 27.10
CA VAL A 19 -34.01 -4.29 27.76
C VAL A 19 -33.23 -5.41 27.07
N LEU A 20 -33.89 -6.50 26.68
CA LEU A 20 -33.27 -7.59 25.92
C LEU A 20 -32.81 -7.15 24.53
N LEU A 21 -33.58 -6.31 23.83
CA LEU A 21 -33.17 -5.72 22.56
C LEU A 21 -31.95 -4.81 22.71
N LEU A 22 -31.90 -4.00 23.77
CA LEU A 22 -30.80 -3.07 24.02
C LEU A 22 -29.52 -3.82 24.43
N LEU A 23 -29.64 -4.84 25.27
CA LEU A 23 -28.53 -5.75 25.60
C LEU A 23 -28.06 -6.54 24.37
N GLY A 24 -28.98 -6.97 23.51
CA GLY A 24 -28.67 -7.62 22.24
C GLY A 24 -27.91 -6.70 21.28
N MET A 25 -28.31 -5.43 21.18
CA MET A 25 -27.58 -4.42 20.40
C MET A 25 -26.18 -4.16 20.95
N ILE A 26 -26.04 -3.99 22.27
CA ILE A 26 -24.72 -3.80 22.91
C ILE A 26 -23.82 -5.02 22.65
N TYR A 27 -24.36 -6.22 22.84
CA TYR A 27 -23.64 -7.48 22.60
C TYR A 27 -23.21 -7.61 21.12
N PHE A 28 -24.08 -7.27 20.17
CA PHE A 28 -23.74 -7.27 18.74
C PHE A 28 -22.70 -6.21 18.37
N THR A 29 -22.75 -5.01 18.96
CA THR A 29 -21.74 -3.98 18.73
C THR A 29 -20.38 -4.32 19.32
N GLU A 30 -20.31 -5.11 20.39
CA GLU A 30 -19.03 -5.58 20.94
C GLU A 30 -18.46 -6.78 20.18
N LEU A 31 -19.31 -7.69 19.65
CA LEU A 31 -18.87 -8.79 18.78
C LEU A 31 -18.24 -8.31 17.46
N GLY A 32 -18.69 -7.18 16.93
CA GLY A 32 -18.12 -6.57 15.71
C GLY A 32 -16.75 -5.89 15.89
N LYS A 33 -16.20 -5.83 17.11
CA LYS A 33 -14.89 -5.23 17.40
C LYS A 33 -13.75 -6.24 17.51
N LYS A 34 -14.01 -7.55 17.42
CA LYS A 34 -12.93 -8.52 17.35
C LYS A 34 -12.25 -8.39 15.99
N ASP A 35 -11.04 -7.83 16.01
CA ASP A 35 -10.15 -7.84 14.87
C ASP A 35 -9.88 -9.31 14.50
N PRO A 36 -10.26 -9.79 13.30
CA PRO A 36 -10.02 -11.17 12.89
C PRO A 36 -8.53 -11.50 12.76
N ALA A 37 -7.64 -10.51 12.85
CA ALA A 37 -6.19 -10.69 12.92
C ALA A 37 -5.61 -10.69 14.35
N ALA A 38 -6.43 -10.45 15.38
CA ALA A 38 -5.95 -10.48 16.77
C ALA A 38 -5.66 -11.91 17.23
N LEU A 39 -4.51 -12.10 17.88
CA LEU A 39 -4.15 -13.36 18.54
C LEU A 39 -5.17 -13.68 19.64
N ASN A 40 -5.53 -14.96 19.78
CA ASN A 40 -6.20 -15.45 20.98
C ASN A 40 -5.26 -15.29 22.21
N ASP A 41 -5.83 -15.34 23.41
CA ASP A 41 -5.06 -15.21 24.67
C ASP A 41 -3.95 -16.27 24.83
N ASP A 42 -4.03 -17.36 24.08
CA ASP A 42 -3.03 -18.45 24.01
C ASP A 42 -2.05 -18.31 22.84
N GLY A 43 -2.11 -17.21 22.07
CA GLY A 43 -1.27 -16.95 20.90
C GLY A 43 -1.71 -17.68 19.62
N SER A 44 -2.84 -18.40 19.63
CA SER A 44 -3.39 -19.05 18.44
C SER A 44 -4.18 -18.08 17.56
N VAL A 45 -4.33 -18.42 16.29
CA VAL A 45 -5.15 -17.67 15.32
C VAL A 45 -6.11 -18.67 14.67
N GLU A 46 -7.42 -18.40 14.69
CA GLU A 46 -8.39 -19.22 13.96
C GLU A 46 -8.27 -18.93 12.44
N GLY A 47 -7.96 -19.95 11.63
CA GLY A 47 -7.84 -19.81 10.17
C GLY A 47 -6.88 -20.81 9.52
N LEU A 48 -6.60 -20.64 8.21
CA LEU A 48 -5.72 -21.49 7.40
C LEU A 48 -4.30 -21.68 7.99
N THR A 49 -3.84 -20.75 8.82
CA THR A 49 -2.54 -20.81 9.51
C THR A 49 -2.54 -21.75 10.72
N SER A 50 -3.70 -22.12 11.28
CA SER A 50 -3.79 -23.08 12.39
C SER A 50 -3.28 -24.48 11.99
N VAL A 51 -3.46 -24.88 10.73
CA VAL A 51 -3.01 -26.16 10.17
C VAL A 51 -1.51 -26.15 9.81
N LEU A 52 -0.89 -24.96 9.79
CA LEU A 52 0.51 -24.75 9.43
C LEU A 52 1.40 -24.44 10.64
N GLN A 53 0.93 -24.65 11.87
CA GLN A 53 1.75 -24.52 13.07
C GLN A 53 2.91 -25.53 13.04
N ARG A 54 4.01 -25.12 12.40
CA ARG A 54 5.30 -25.74 12.59
C ARG A 54 5.70 -25.42 14.03
N GLN A 55 5.70 -26.43 14.90
CA GLN A 55 6.31 -26.29 16.21
C GLN A 55 7.75 -25.83 15.99
N ALA A 56 8.06 -24.63 16.47
CA ALA A 56 9.43 -24.14 16.46
C ALA A 56 10.26 -25.08 17.33
N ASP A 57 11.22 -25.77 16.72
CA ASP A 57 12.20 -26.55 17.46
C ASP A 57 12.94 -25.62 18.43
N SER A 58 13.27 -26.15 19.61
CA SER A 58 14.11 -25.50 20.64
C SER A 58 15.47 -25.01 20.14
N THR A 59 15.89 -25.45 18.95
CA THR A 59 17.10 -25.01 18.25
C THR A 59 16.89 -23.79 17.34
N MET A 60 15.65 -23.34 17.13
CA MET A 60 15.34 -22.19 16.28
C MET A 60 15.84 -20.89 16.93
N GLN A 61 16.64 -20.13 16.18
CA GLN A 61 16.99 -18.77 16.55
C GLN A 61 15.72 -17.91 16.59
N THR A 62 15.49 -17.25 17.73
CA THR A 62 14.41 -16.29 17.87
C THR A 62 14.90 -14.93 17.42
N PHE A 63 14.14 -14.30 16.52
CA PHE A 63 14.38 -12.92 16.09
C PHE A 63 13.38 -12.01 16.78
N GLN A 64 13.84 -10.82 17.17
CA GLN A 64 12.99 -9.75 17.70
C GLN A 64 13.00 -8.62 16.67
N PHE A 65 11.80 -8.15 16.31
CA PHE A 65 11.65 -6.98 15.46
C PHE A 65 11.44 -5.74 16.31
N ARG A 66 12.05 -4.62 15.91
CA ARG A 66 11.86 -3.31 16.55
C ARG A 66 11.44 -2.30 15.49
N GLU A 67 10.36 -1.57 15.76
CA GLU A 67 9.95 -0.42 14.95
C GLU A 67 11.00 0.70 15.10
N VAL A 68 11.56 1.17 13.99
CA VAL A 68 12.62 2.19 13.96
C VAL A 68 12.38 3.25 12.89
N ALA A 69 11.27 3.24 12.16
CA ALA A 69 11.06 4.11 11.01
C ALA A 69 11.17 5.59 11.39
N LYS A 70 10.55 5.99 12.51
CA LYS A 70 10.65 7.37 13.01
C LYS A 70 12.08 7.75 13.39
N GLN A 71 12.83 6.84 14.00
CA GLN A 71 14.24 7.06 14.39
C GLN A 71 15.14 7.16 13.15
N ALA A 72 14.84 6.37 12.13
CA ALA A 72 15.52 6.38 10.84
C ALA A 72 15.08 7.55 9.93
N GLY A 73 14.17 8.43 10.35
CA GLY A 73 13.68 9.55 9.53
C GLY A 73 12.66 9.17 8.44
N LEU A 74 12.20 7.91 8.41
CA LEU A 74 11.20 7.40 7.47
C LEU A 74 9.78 7.78 7.90
N ASN A 75 9.45 9.06 7.76
CA ASN A 75 8.11 9.59 8.04
C ASN A 75 7.21 9.48 6.80
N PHE A 76 6.88 8.25 6.39
CA PHE A 76 6.02 7.98 5.25
C PHE A 76 4.66 7.44 5.68
N LYS A 77 3.59 7.98 5.09
CA LYS A 77 2.23 7.45 5.26
C LYS A 77 1.75 6.91 3.92
N HIS A 78 1.67 5.58 3.84
CA HIS A 78 1.03 4.93 2.71
C HIS A 78 -0.48 5.21 2.74
N PHE A 79 -1.02 5.60 1.59
CA PHE A 79 -2.44 5.94 1.38
C PHE A 79 -2.94 7.08 2.31
N PRO A 80 -2.74 8.35 1.94
CA PRO A 80 -3.09 9.50 2.79
C PRO A 80 -4.58 9.88 2.74
N ALA A 81 -5.48 8.90 2.58
CA ALA A 81 -6.93 9.11 2.48
C ALA A 81 -7.72 7.97 3.16
N GLN A 82 -9.05 8.06 3.16
CA GLN A 82 -9.91 6.93 3.53
C GLN A 82 -10.19 6.09 2.28
N ARG A 83 -10.01 4.77 2.40
CA ARG A 83 -10.31 3.80 1.33
C ARG A 83 -11.83 3.67 1.15
N GLN A 84 -12.26 3.54 -0.10
CA GLN A 84 -13.61 3.11 -0.47
C GLN A 84 -13.67 1.62 -0.78
N SER A 85 -12.55 0.90 -0.61
CA SER A 85 -12.43 -0.53 -0.90
C SER A 85 -12.74 -0.90 -2.35
N LEU A 86 -12.30 -0.03 -3.28
CA LEU A 86 -12.26 -0.32 -4.70
C LEU A 86 -10.98 -1.11 -5.02
N LEU A 87 -11.06 -2.00 -6.01
CA LEU A 87 -9.96 -2.91 -6.35
C LEU A 87 -8.60 -2.20 -6.49
N PRO A 88 -8.45 -1.08 -7.23
CA PRO A 88 -7.14 -0.43 -7.35
C PRO A 88 -6.67 0.23 -6.07
N GLU A 89 -7.58 0.64 -5.17
CA GLU A 89 -7.18 1.19 -3.88
C GLU A 89 -6.58 0.09 -3.01
N ASP A 90 -7.20 -1.10 -2.99
CA ASP A 90 -6.85 -2.22 -2.12
C ASP A 90 -5.64 -3.04 -2.59
N MET A 91 -5.13 -2.76 -3.80
CA MET A 91 -3.81 -3.22 -4.17
C MET A 91 -2.77 -2.49 -3.31
N GLY A 92 -1.83 -3.26 -2.74
CA GLY A 92 -0.67 -2.68 -2.06
C GLY A 92 0.23 -1.93 -3.04
N SER A 93 0.97 -0.94 -2.54
CA SER A 93 2.03 -0.27 -3.31
C SER A 93 3.40 -0.90 -3.04
N GLY A 94 4.24 -0.92 -4.06
CA GLY A 94 5.61 -1.44 -3.99
C GLY A 94 6.64 -0.47 -3.39
N MET A 95 7.89 -0.90 -3.43
CA MET A 95 9.07 -0.11 -3.08
C MET A 95 10.24 -0.54 -3.97
N ALA A 96 11.25 0.31 -4.08
CA ALA A 96 12.48 0.00 -4.80
C ALA A 96 13.69 0.55 -4.05
N TRP A 97 14.70 -0.31 -3.89
CA TRP A 97 16.00 0.06 -3.32
C TRP A 97 17.00 0.29 -4.46
N GLY A 98 17.75 1.39 -4.42
CA GLY A 98 18.74 1.74 -5.44
C GLY A 98 19.57 2.94 -5.03
N ASP A 99 20.83 3.00 -5.45
CA ASP A 99 21.73 4.15 -5.24
C ASP A 99 21.48 5.17 -6.36
N PHE A 100 20.58 6.14 -6.11
CA PHE A 100 20.11 7.02 -7.19
C PHE A 100 21.07 8.17 -7.48
N ASP A 101 22.00 8.48 -6.57
CA ASP A 101 22.97 9.58 -6.73
C ASP A 101 24.42 9.15 -6.73
N ASN A 102 24.65 7.84 -6.91
CA ASN A 102 25.96 7.22 -7.11
C ASN A 102 26.94 7.53 -5.98
N ASP A 103 26.44 7.61 -4.75
CA ASP A 103 27.26 7.91 -3.56
C ASP A 103 27.72 6.65 -2.81
N GLY A 104 27.33 5.47 -3.31
CA GLY A 104 27.63 4.16 -2.75
C GLY A 104 26.70 3.74 -1.61
N LEU A 105 25.68 4.54 -1.29
CA LEU A 105 24.66 4.22 -0.30
C LEU A 105 23.34 3.90 -0.99
N VAL A 106 22.75 2.75 -0.64
CA VAL A 106 21.46 2.37 -1.23
C VAL A 106 20.33 3.20 -0.61
N ASP A 107 19.56 3.86 -1.46
CA ASP A 107 18.40 4.69 -1.12
C ASP A 107 17.08 3.93 -1.25
N LEU A 108 16.00 4.52 -0.74
CA LEU A 108 14.68 3.90 -0.69
C LEU A 108 13.63 4.75 -1.40
N PHE A 109 13.01 4.18 -2.44
CA PHE A 109 11.80 4.71 -3.06
C PHE A 109 10.55 3.96 -2.58
N LEU A 110 9.56 4.68 -2.09
CA LEU A 110 8.27 4.15 -1.64
C LEU A 110 7.18 4.62 -2.59
N VAL A 111 6.49 3.64 -3.19
CA VAL A 111 5.34 3.90 -4.05
C VAL A 111 4.12 4.22 -3.19
N ASN A 112 3.25 5.06 -3.71
CA ASN A 112 2.08 5.51 -2.99
C ASN A 112 0.90 5.68 -3.93
N PHE A 113 -0.27 5.75 -3.32
CA PHE A 113 -1.51 6.07 -3.98
C PHE A 113 -1.86 7.53 -3.67
N LYS A 114 -2.22 8.32 -4.69
CA LYS A 114 -2.52 9.75 -4.44
C LYS A 114 -3.73 9.96 -3.52
N GLY A 115 -4.62 8.98 -3.42
CA GLY A 115 -5.77 8.99 -2.52
C GLY A 115 -6.93 8.20 -3.11
N ASN A 116 -8.14 8.50 -2.70
CA ASN A 116 -9.32 7.84 -3.25
C ASN A 116 -9.45 8.04 -4.78
N ILE A 117 -9.91 7.03 -5.52
CA ILE A 117 -10.04 7.09 -6.99
C ILE A 117 -11.03 8.16 -7.44
N ASN A 118 -12.05 8.44 -6.63
CA ASN A 118 -13.08 9.43 -6.92
C ASN A 118 -12.72 10.84 -6.41
N ASP A 119 -11.65 10.98 -5.62
CA ASP A 119 -11.17 12.28 -5.15
C ASP A 119 -10.23 12.93 -6.18
N LYS A 120 -10.74 13.94 -6.88
CA LYS A 120 -9.99 14.71 -7.88
C LYS A 120 -8.93 15.62 -7.26
N ASN A 121 -9.04 15.94 -5.97
CA ASN A 121 -8.11 16.80 -5.24
C ASN A 121 -7.04 16.00 -4.47
N ALA A 122 -7.08 14.68 -4.58
CA ALA A 122 -6.12 13.79 -3.96
C ALA A 122 -4.68 14.10 -4.43
N ASN A 123 -3.77 14.30 -3.49
CA ASN A 123 -2.39 14.73 -3.74
C ASN A 123 -1.36 13.97 -2.89
N GLY A 124 -1.64 12.69 -2.60
CA GLY A 124 -0.66 11.78 -2.03
C GLY A 124 0.52 11.57 -2.99
N GLN A 125 1.72 11.51 -2.43
CA GLN A 125 2.96 11.43 -3.21
C GLN A 125 3.70 10.15 -2.88
N HIS A 126 4.45 9.66 -3.86
CA HIS A 126 5.56 8.74 -3.62
C HIS A 126 6.62 9.43 -2.76
N ALA A 127 7.59 8.66 -2.27
CA ALA A 127 8.69 9.24 -1.50
C ALA A 127 10.02 8.60 -1.87
N LEU A 128 11.00 9.42 -2.24
CA LEU A 128 12.40 9.06 -2.31
C LEU A 128 13.11 9.51 -1.02
N PHE A 129 13.73 8.56 -0.35
CA PHE A 129 14.48 8.72 0.89
C PHE A 129 15.96 8.45 0.62
N LYS A 130 16.78 9.50 0.69
CA LYS A 130 18.23 9.41 0.57
C LYS A 130 18.84 8.88 1.86
N ASN A 131 19.62 7.81 1.79
CA ASN A 131 20.38 7.25 2.88
C ASN A 131 21.52 8.18 3.29
N GLN A 132 21.68 8.42 4.60
CA GLN A 132 22.75 9.28 5.13
C GLN A 132 23.99 8.48 5.57
N GLY A 133 23.95 7.15 5.52
CA GLY A 133 25.05 6.26 5.89
C GLY A 133 25.17 5.96 7.39
N ASP A 134 24.35 6.60 8.21
CA ASP A 134 24.30 6.43 9.68
C ASP A 134 23.04 5.68 10.15
N GLY A 135 22.32 5.04 9.22
CA GLY A 135 21.04 4.39 9.47
C GLY A 135 19.84 5.32 9.44
N THR A 136 20.04 6.60 9.09
CA THR A 136 18.96 7.57 8.87
C THR A 136 18.75 7.88 7.39
N PHE A 137 17.56 8.39 7.09
CA PHE A 137 17.10 8.73 5.75
C PHE A 137 16.50 10.14 5.73
N VAL A 138 16.69 10.84 4.61
CA VAL A 138 16.12 12.17 4.35
C VAL A 138 15.24 12.12 3.13
N ASN A 139 14.02 12.63 3.23
CA ASN A 139 13.12 12.74 2.09
C ASN A 139 13.63 13.81 1.12
N VAL A 140 13.95 13.41 -0.11
CA VAL A 140 14.47 14.29 -1.18
C VAL A 140 13.52 14.42 -2.37
N THR A 141 12.37 13.74 -2.33
CA THR A 141 11.37 13.62 -3.41
C THR A 141 11.16 14.90 -4.21
N LYS A 142 10.75 15.99 -3.54
CA LYS A 142 10.48 17.28 -4.21
C LYS A 142 11.74 17.97 -4.71
N LYS A 143 12.85 17.82 -3.99
CA LYS A 143 14.14 18.43 -4.36
C LYS A 143 14.64 17.87 -5.70
N VAL A 144 14.36 16.60 -5.98
CA VAL A 144 14.82 15.91 -7.19
C VAL A 144 13.74 15.77 -8.26
N GLY A 145 12.55 16.35 -8.09
CA GLY A 145 11.51 16.36 -9.14
C GLY A 145 10.62 15.10 -9.22
N LEU A 146 10.54 14.30 -8.16
CA LEU A 146 9.69 13.10 -8.08
C LEU A 146 8.36 13.33 -7.33
N ASP A 147 7.87 14.56 -7.28
CA ASP A 147 6.70 14.97 -6.48
C ASP A 147 5.35 14.88 -7.23
N LYS A 148 5.34 14.37 -8.46
CA LYS A 148 4.10 14.15 -9.22
C LYS A 148 3.30 12.98 -8.65
N SER A 149 2.10 13.29 -8.15
CA SER A 149 1.13 12.34 -7.64
C SER A 149 0.52 11.43 -8.72
N SER A 150 0.34 10.16 -8.38
CA SER A 150 -0.28 9.16 -9.24
C SER A 150 -0.87 8.01 -8.41
N TYR A 151 -1.42 7.00 -9.07
CA TYR A 151 -2.01 5.81 -8.45
C TYR A 151 -1.02 4.64 -8.57
N GLY A 152 0.13 4.79 -7.94
CA GLY A 152 1.29 3.91 -8.12
C GLY A 152 1.07 2.50 -7.56
N MET A 153 1.59 1.52 -8.30
CA MET A 153 1.52 0.10 -8.00
C MET A 153 2.89 -0.49 -7.71
N ALA A 154 3.83 -0.38 -8.64
CA ALA A 154 5.19 -0.90 -8.50
C ALA A 154 6.22 0.11 -9.02
N ALA A 155 7.47 -0.06 -8.62
CA ALA A 155 8.58 0.73 -9.11
C ALA A 155 9.82 -0.14 -9.31
N ALA A 156 10.66 0.23 -10.28
CA ALA A 156 11.94 -0.43 -10.51
C ALA A 156 12.98 0.58 -11.02
N TRP A 157 14.19 0.46 -10.49
CA TRP A 157 15.36 1.20 -10.94
C TRP A 157 16.01 0.49 -12.13
N GLY A 158 16.48 1.26 -13.10
CA GLY A 158 17.27 0.77 -14.23
C GLY A 158 17.94 1.92 -14.96
N ASP A 159 19.20 1.76 -15.35
CA ASP A 159 19.93 2.72 -16.20
C ASP A 159 19.60 2.41 -17.66
N PHE A 160 18.53 3.03 -18.21
CA PHE A 160 18.00 2.62 -19.52
C PHE A 160 18.73 3.28 -20.69
N ASP A 161 19.42 4.39 -20.45
CA ASP A 161 20.20 5.10 -21.46
C ASP A 161 21.72 4.99 -21.31
N ASN A 162 22.17 4.12 -20.39
CA ASN A 162 23.57 3.76 -20.12
C ASN A 162 24.43 4.98 -19.75
N ASP A 163 23.86 5.93 -19.00
CA ASP A 163 24.59 7.11 -18.51
C ASP A 163 25.20 6.89 -17.10
N ASN A 164 24.94 5.73 -16.49
CA ASN A 164 25.30 5.29 -15.14
C ASN A 164 24.51 5.96 -14.02
N ASP A 165 23.50 6.78 -14.30
CA ASP A 165 22.56 7.26 -13.29
C ASP A 165 21.30 6.36 -13.31
N LEU A 166 20.87 5.87 -12.15
CA LEU A 166 19.67 5.00 -12.11
C LEU A 166 18.41 5.80 -12.44
N ASP A 167 17.69 5.39 -13.48
CA ASP A 167 16.38 5.90 -13.84
C ASP A 167 15.27 5.13 -13.11
N LEU A 168 14.10 5.75 -13.01
CA LEU A 168 12.98 5.21 -12.24
C LEU A 168 11.76 5.01 -13.11
N TYR A 169 11.28 3.77 -13.19
CA TYR A 169 9.97 3.47 -13.73
C TYR A 169 8.96 3.18 -12.63
N ILE A 170 7.74 3.71 -12.78
CA ILE A 170 6.61 3.51 -11.86
C ILE A 170 5.42 3.02 -12.67
N SER A 171 4.94 1.81 -12.36
CA SER A 171 3.68 1.31 -12.90
C SER A 171 2.51 1.86 -12.09
N ASN A 172 1.39 2.12 -12.75
CA ASN A 172 0.25 2.82 -12.18
C ASN A 172 -1.08 2.15 -12.53
N TYR A 173 -2.11 2.45 -11.75
CA TYR A 173 -3.49 2.44 -12.24
C TYR A 173 -3.76 3.78 -12.95
N GLY A 174 -3.64 3.79 -14.28
CA GLY A 174 -3.54 5.01 -15.09
C GLY A 174 -2.16 5.13 -15.72
N ALA A 175 -1.82 6.33 -16.22
CA ALA A 175 -0.58 6.55 -16.96
C ALA A 175 0.66 6.16 -16.13
N ASN A 176 1.47 5.24 -16.66
CA ASN A 176 2.78 4.91 -16.10
C ASN A 176 3.76 6.08 -16.20
N GLN A 177 4.82 6.03 -15.40
CA GLN A 177 5.80 7.10 -15.31
C GLN A 177 7.22 6.55 -15.49
N LEU A 178 7.97 7.07 -16.46
CA LEU A 178 9.41 6.90 -16.60
C LEU A 178 10.09 8.24 -16.33
N TYR A 179 10.93 8.25 -15.30
CA TYR A 179 11.75 9.39 -14.93
C TYR A 179 13.20 9.09 -15.29
N ARG A 180 13.77 9.91 -16.17
CA ARG A 180 15.21 9.88 -16.40
C ARG A 180 15.94 10.69 -15.35
N ASN A 181 17.01 10.17 -14.80
CA ASN A 181 17.84 10.82 -13.81
C ASN A 181 18.97 11.61 -14.48
N ASP A 182 18.86 12.93 -14.59
CA ASP A 182 19.92 13.78 -15.17
C ASP A 182 20.99 14.14 -14.09
N GLY A 183 21.30 13.19 -13.21
CA GLY A 183 22.19 13.31 -12.05
C GLY A 183 21.87 14.48 -11.14
N LYS A 184 22.81 15.43 -10.99
CA LYS A 184 22.64 16.63 -10.12
C LYS A 184 21.48 17.53 -10.51
N LYS A 185 20.93 17.41 -11.72
CA LYS A 185 19.75 18.16 -12.16
C LYS A 185 18.44 17.54 -11.68
N GLY A 186 18.48 16.31 -11.17
CA GLY A 186 17.32 15.55 -10.72
C GLY A 186 16.61 14.82 -11.85
N PHE A 187 15.39 14.38 -11.56
CA PHE A 187 14.58 13.54 -12.42
C PHE A 187 13.71 14.36 -13.37
N VAL A 188 13.56 13.86 -14.59
CA VAL A 188 12.69 14.42 -15.62
C VAL A 188 11.71 13.35 -16.10
N ASP A 189 10.41 13.64 -16.02
CA ASP A 189 9.37 12.76 -16.58
C ASP A 189 9.45 12.78 -18.12
N ILE A 190 9.83 11.63 -18.69
CA ILE A 190 9.95 11.42 -20.13
C ILE A 190 8.95 10.38 -20.67
N SER A 191 7.96 9.99 -19.85
CA SER A 191 7.06 8.85 -20.12
C SER A 191 6.40 8.91 -21.50
N ALA A 192 5.79 10.05 -21.83
CA ALA A 192 5.11 10.26 -23.11
C ALA A 192 6.11 10.33 -24.28
N LYS A 193 7.29 10.94 -24.06
CA LYS A 193 8.35 11.03 -25.07
C LYS A 193 8.93 9.66 -25.40
N ALA A 194 9.06 8.79 -24.39
CA ALA A 194 9.53 7.42 -24.53
C ALA A 194 8.42 6.44 -24.99
N GLY A 195 7.16 6.87 -25.02
CA GLY A 195 6.03 6.03 -25.45
C GLY A 195 5.65 4.93 -24.46
N VAL A 196 5.96 5.11 -23.17
CA VAL A 196 5.75 4.10 -22.11
C VAL A 196 4.68 4.52 -21.10
N ASP A 197 3.93 5.60 -21.37
CA ASP A 197 2.88 6.17 -20.52
C ASP A 197 1.53 5.42 -20.61
N ASN A 198 1.58 4.10 -20.83
CA ASN A 198 0.39 3.25 -20.92
C ASN A 198 -0.55 3.51 -19.74
N THR A 199 -1.84 3.72 -20.03
CA THR A 199 -2.85 4.13 -19.05
C THR A 199 -3.62 2.97 -18.42
N GLY A 200 -3.13 1.74 -18.59
CA GLY A 200 -3.73 0.54 -18.07
C GLY A 200 -3.58 0.40 -16.56
N PHE A 201 -3.75 -0.83 -16.10
CA PHE A 201 -3.53 -1.18 -14.71
C PHE A 201 -2.23 -1.96 -14.59
N GLY A 202 -1.11 -1.24 -14.50
CA GLY A 202 0.22 -1.83 -14.40
C GLY A 202 0.47 -2.40 -13.00
N ALA A 203 0.56 -3.72 -12.88
CA ALA A 203 0.69 -4.42 -11.60
C ALA A 203 2.14 -4.75 -11.20
N GLY A 204 3.07 -4.70 -12.14
CA GLY A 204 4.46 -5.05 -11.90
C GLY A 204 5.36 -4.59 -13.03
N VAL A 205 6.63 -4.39 -12.69
CA VAL A 205 7.66 -3.92 -13.60
C VAL A 205 8.98 -4.62 -13.28
N THR A 206 9.76 -4.94 -14.31
CA THR A 206 11.17 -5.33 -14.18
C THR A 206 11.96 -4.86 -15.39
N TRP A 207 13.25 -4.64 -15.17
CA TRP A 207 14.23 -4.40 -16.22
C TRP A 207 15.04 -5.66 -16.51
N GLY A 208 15.57 -5.78 -17.72
CA GLY A 208 16.55 -6.80 -18.07
C GLY A 208 16.94 -6.75 -19.54
N ASP A 209 18.19 -7.05 -19.85
CA ASP A 209 18.68 -7.14 -21.23
C ASP A 209 18.21 -8.46 -21.87
N PHE A 210 17.02 -8.44 -22.48
CA PHE A 210 16.36 -9.64 -22.99
C PHE A 210 16.95 -10.09 -24.32
N ASN A 211 17.36 -9.13 -25.16
CA ASN A 211 17.87 -9.39 -26.50
C ASN A 211 19.42 -9.50 -26.55
N ARG A 212 20.11 -9.20 -25.44
CA ARG A 212 21.57 -9.21 -25.27
C ARG A 212 22.31 -8.16 -26.09
N ASP A 213 21.71 -7.00 -26.29
CA ASP A 213 22.34 -5.88 -27.00
C ASP A 213 23.10 -4.91 -26.08
N GLY A 214 23.06 -5.16 -24.76
CA GLY A 214 23.70 -4.31 -23.76
C GLY A 214 22.89 -3.08 -23.36
N LEU A 215 21.65 -2.96 -23.84
CA LEU A 215 20.65 -2.03 -23.36
C LEU A 215 19.60 -2.81 -22.55
N ILE A 216 19.16 -2.27 -21.42
CA ILE A 216 18.13 -2.94 -20.63
C ILE A 216 16.76 -2.74 -21.28
N ASP A 217 15.99 -3.82 -21.38
CA ASP A 217 14.59 -3.78 -21.79
C ASP A 217 13.66 -3.63 -20.59
N LEU A 218 12.50 -3.02 -20.82
CA LEU A 218 11.45 -2.86 -19.83
C LEU A 218 10.33 -3.87 -20.06
N TYR A 219 10.01 -4.66 -19.03
CA TYR A 219 8.81 -5.49 -18.99
C TYR A 219 7.79 -4.93 -18.00
N VAL A 220 6.56 -4.71 -18.46
CA VAL A 220 5.44 -4.21 -17.64
C VAL A 220 4.27 -5.16 -17.76
N CYS A 221 3.79 -5.70 -16.63
CA CYS A 221 2.58 -6.52 -16.61
C CYS A 221 1.35 -5.66 -16.30
N ASN A 222 0.30 -5.81 -17.12
CA ASN A 222 -1.01 -5.23 -16.85
C ASN A 222 -1.93 -6.30 -16.26
N TYR A 223 -2.79 -5.90 -15.33
CA TYR A 223 -3.65 -6.83 -14.60
C TYR A 223 -5.01 -7.01 -15.27
N VAL A 224 -5.97 -6.15 -14.96
CA VAL A 224 -7.34 -6.22 -15.47
C VAL A 224 -7.77 -4.87 -16.03
N LYS A 225 -8.72 -4.90 -16.96
CA LYS A 225 -9.47 -3.69 -17.32
C LYS A 225 -10.49 -3.42 -16.23
N PHE A 226 -10.16 -2.55 -15.29
CA PHE A 226 -11.09 -2.12 -14.26
C PHE A 226 -12.03 -1.03 -14.81
N ILE A 227 -13.34 -1.25 -14.68
CA ILE A 227 -14.34 -0.24 -15.01
C ILE A 227 -14.94 0.24 -13.69
N ASN A 228 -14.86 1.55 -13.43
CA ASN A 228 -15.45 2.19 -12.26
C ASN A 228 -16.98 2.40 -12.45
N ASP A 229 -17.66 1.34 -12.88
CA ASP A 229 -19.10 1.24 -13.05
C ASP A 229 -19.49 -0.21 -12.71
N GLU A 230 -20.16 -0.40 -11.57
CA GLU A 230 -20.59 -1.72 -11.09
C GLU A 230 -21.49 -2.45 -12.10
N HIS A 231 -22.12 -1.73 -13.03
CA HIS A 231 -22.99 -2.33 -14.04
C HIS A 231 -22.24 -2.93 -15.24
N GLN A 232 -20.94 -2.71 -15.38
CA GLN A 232 -20.16 -3.17 -16.53
C GLN A 232 -19.06 -4.20 -16.20
N ASN A 233 -18.90 -4.58 -14.93
CA ASN A 233 -17.96 -5.61 -14.49
C ASN A 233 -18.62 -7.01 -14.41
N GLN A 234 -19.30 -7.44 -15.49
CA GLN A 234 -19.85 -8.80 -15.64
C GLN A 234 -19.03 -9.62 -16.62
#